data_AF-A0A7K2XF44-F1
#
_entry.id   AF-A0A7K2XF44-F1
#
_cell.length_a   1.000
_cell.length_b   1.000
_cell.length_c   1.000
_cell.angle_alpha   90.00
_cell.angle_beta   90.00
_cell.angle_gamma   90.00
#
_symmetry.space_group_name_H-M   'P 1'
#
loop_
_entity.id
_entity.type
_entity.pdbx_description
1 polymer ?
#
loop_
_entity_poly.entity_id
_entity_poly.type
_entity_poly.pdbx_seq_one_letter_code
_entity_poly.pdbx_strand_id
1 'polypeptide(L)'
;AEGGSRNVHLRGFAIEGDVRERIDTDQVNAIGGAMSDSTIDGLHLHRTKVGLWFDGPMANVKVTNNVITDQIADALNLHTGVTDSLVHDNFVRNTGDDGLAMWSDTTADARNTFSRNTVQSPTLANGIAIYGGEDNTVSGNLVADPVREGSGLHAGSRFGAEPFTGTLRFTGNTTVRAGTLDLNWKIGLGAIWFYALDRSIDADVRVTGDHYLDSTHNAIMLVSEYGVKDRVAVPAVHFKDVRVDGTGNSVLSARVKGSATFENVDARNVGAVGVNNCGSFDFPATGSEFALTDLGGNDGGWLAPWMLPNTLTCDDRPPVVAPPGPSRW
;
A
#
# COMPACT_ATOMS: atom_id res chain seq x y z
N ALA A 1 -25.42 -9.78 -2.14
CA ALA A 1 -25.62 -11.25 -2.05
C ALA A 1 -26.20 -11.61 -0.68
N GLU A 2 -26.94 -12.73 -0.55
CA GLU A 2 -27.61 -13.18 0.69
C GLU A 2 -26.66 -13.81 1.74
N GLY A 3 -25.35 -13.53 1.67
CA GLY A 3 -24.33 -14.25 2.43
C GLY A 3 -23.91 -15.57 1.77
N GLY A 4 -22.72 -16.05 2.13
CA GLY A 4 -22.09 -17.21 1.51
C GLY A 4 -22.10 -18.49 2.36
N SER A 5 -21.25 -19.43 1.96
CA SER A 5 -21.01 -20.68 2.69
C SER A 5 -20.49 -20.40 4.11
N ARG A 6 -20.56 -21.39 5.01
CA ARG A 6 -20.03 -21.26 6.37
C ARG A 6 -19.29 -22.51 6.79
N ASN A 7 -18.30 -22.37 7.69
CA ASN A 7 -17.56 -23.49 8.27
C ASN A 7 -16.89 -24.37 7.20
N VAL A 8 -16.29 -23.72 6.20
CA VAL A 8 -15.51 -24.36 5.13
C VAL A 8 -14.05 -24.40 5.57
N HIS A 9 -13.42 -25.57 5.47
CA HIS A 9 -12.03 -25.77 5.87
C HIS A 9 -11.25 -26.48 4.76
N LEU A 10 -10.40 -25.73 4.07
CA LEU A 10 -9.53 -26.21 3.00
C LEU A 10 -8.11 -26.34 3.54
N ARG A 11 -7.50 -27.53 3.43
CA ARG A 11 -6.17 -27.77 4.00
C ARG A 11 -5.35 -28.84 3.27
N GLY A 12 -4.06 -28.57 3.09
CA GLY A 12 -3.05 -29.58 2.77
C GLY A 12 -3.09 -30.10 1.33
N PHE A 13 -3.51 -29.28 0.37
CA PHE A 13 -3.51 -29.64 -1.05
C PHE A 13 -3.06 -28.48 -1.95
N ALA A 14 -2.83 -28.78 -3.22
CA ALA A 14 -2.48 -27.80 -4.24
C ALA A 14 -3.64 -27.59 -5.22
N ILE A 15 -3.79 -26.36 -5.72
CA ILE A 15 -4.63 -26.03 -6.87
C ILE A 15 -3.69 -25.55 -7.98
N GLU A 16 -3.65 -26.32 -9.07
CA GLU A 16 -2.81 -26.08 -10.23
C GLU A 16 -3.70 -25.67 -11.41
N GLY A 17 -3.59 -24.43 -11.85
CA GLY A 17 -4.27 -23.92 -13.04
C GLY A 17 -3.42 -24.02 -14.30
N ASP A 18 -4.03 -23.66 -15.43
CA ASP A 18 -3.36 -23.46 -16.73
C ASP A 18 -3.83 -22.14 -17.37
N VAL A 19 -4.09 -21.12 -16.54
CA VAL A 19 -4.53 -19.80 -17.01
C VAL A 19 -3.35 -19.10 -17.69
N ARG A 20 -3.55 -18.64 -18.94
CA ARG A 20 -2.50 -18.04 -19.79
C ARG A 20 -2.75 -16.57 -20.12
N GLU A 21 -3.93 -16.07 -19.81
CA GLU A 21 -4.34 -14.71 -20.09
C GLU A 21 -5.22 -14.18 -18.96
N ARG A 22 -5.22 -12.86 -18.80
CA ARG A 22 -6.11 -12.17 -17.86
C ARG A 22 -7.38 -11.79 -18.61
N ILE A 23 -8.45 -12.54 -18.38
CA ILE A 23 -9.81 -12.18 -18.75
C ILE A 23 -10.57 -11.89 -17.47
N ASP A 24 -10.82 -10.61 -17.19
CA ASP A 24 -11.36 -10.19 -15.90
C ASP A 24 -12.75 -10.79 -15.60
N THR A 25 -13.57 -11.00 -16.63
CA THR A 25 -14.90 -11.58 -16.51
C THR A 25 -14.92 -13.07 -16.19
N ASP A 26 -13.80 -13.77 -16.36
CA ASP A 26 -13.74 -15.22 -16.15
C ASP A 26 -13.48 -15.55 -14.67
N GLN A 27 -14.30 -16.43 -14.11
CA GLN A 27 -14.20 -16.87 -12.71
C GLN A 27 -13.23 -18.05 -12.54
N VAL A 28 -12.05 -17.96 -13.16
CA VAL A 28 -10.99 -18.99 -13.13
C VAL A 28 -9.98 -18.73 -11.99
N ASN A 29 -10.52 -18.39 -10.82
CA ASN A 29 -9.78 -18.22 -9.57
C ASN A 29 -9.53 -19.58 -8.91
N ALA A 30 -8.50 -19.71 -8.07
CA ALA A 30 -8.30 -20.97 -7.33
C ALA A 30 -9.41 -21.19 -6.30
N ILE A 31 -9.73 -20.15 -5.52
CA ILE A 31 -10.82 -20.12 -4.55
C ILE A 31 -11.57 -18.79 -4.71
N GLY A 32 -12.90 -18.82 -4.66
CA GLY A 32 -13.66 -17.57 -4.62
C GLY A 32 -15.07 -17.71 -4.05
N GLY A 33 -15.77 -16.58 -4.04
CA GLY A 33 -17.10 -16.42 -3.44
C GLY A 33 -17.06 -16.01 -1.96
N ALA A 34 -18.18 -16.12 -1.25
CA ALA A 34 -18.29 -15.80 0.17
C ALA A 34 -18.22 -17.06 1.04
N MET A 35 -17.39 -17.05 2.09
CA MET A 35 -17.36 -18.10 3.12
C MET A 35 -17.06 -17.58 4.52
N SER A 36 -18.07 -17.48 5.39
CA SER A 36 -17.87 -17.02 6.77
C SER A 36 -17.35 -18.15 7.66
N ASP A 37 -16.70 -17.80 8.77
CA ASP A 37 -16.27 -18.75 9.81
C ASP A 37 -15.43 -19.90 9.23
N SER A 38 -14.53 -19.58 8.30
CA SER A 38 -13.87 -20.54 7.41
C SER A 38 -12.34 -20.41 7.46
N THR A 39 -11.64 -21.47 7.05
CA THR A 39 -10.16 -21.50 7.04
C THR A 39 -9.61 -22.03 5.72
N ILE A 40 -8.61 -21.35 5.18
CA ILE A 40 -7.80 -21.77 4.05
C ILE A 40 -6.35 -21.84 4.52
N ASP A 41 -5.86 -23.06 4.76
CA ASP A 41 -4.60 -23.29 5.46
C ASP A 41 -3.64 -24.19 4.68
N GLY A 42 -2.40 -23.75 4.49
CA GLY A 42 -1.33 -24.62 3.98
C GLY A 42 -1.55 -25.11 2.55
N LEU A 43 -2.14 -24.29 1.68
CA LEU A 43 -2.33 -24.61 0.27
C LEU A 43 -1.18 -24.10 -0.60
N HIS A 44 -1.00 -24.74 -1.76
CA HIS A 44 -0.21 -24.20 -2.86
C HIS A 44 -1.12 -23.83 -4.03
N LEU A 45 -1.23 -22.54 -4.35
CA LEU A 45 -2.08 -22.01 -5.41
C LEU A 45 -1.19 -21.48 -6.54
N HIS A 46 -1.34 -22.03 -7.75
CA HIS A 46 -0.42 -21.76 -8.85
C HIS A 46 -1.15 -21.68 -10.20
N ARG A 47 -0.79 -20.70 -11.03
CA ARG A 47 -1.29 -20.49 -12.42
C ARG A 47 -2.81 -20.39 -12.58
N THR A 48 -3.46 -19.74 -11.63
CA THR A 48 -4.87 -19.32 -11.71
C THR A 48 -4.95 -17.84 -12.08
N LYS A 49 -6.17 -17.30 -12.32
CA LYS A 49 -6.30 -15.84 -12.55
C LYS A 49 -5.97 -15.08 -11.27
N VAL A 50 -6.73 -15.37 -10.23
CA VAL A 50 -6.51 -14.91 -8.86
C VAL A 50 -6.37 -16.14 -7.96
N GLY A 51 -5.51 -16.08 -6.96
CA GLY A 51 -5.39 -17.15 -5.96
C GLY A 51 -6.69 -17.26 -5.15
N LEU A 52 -7.05 -16.20 -4.43
CA LEU A 52 -8.29 -16.12 -3.65
C LEU A 52 -9.04 -14.82 -3.94
N TRP A 53 -10.22 -14.91 -4.55
CA TRP A 53 -11.09 -13.74 -4.77
C TRP A 53 -12.37 -13.89 -3.95
N PHE A 54 -12.44 -13.21 -2.81
CA PHE A 54 -13.60 -13.28 -1.94
C PHE A 54 -14.57 -12.15 -2.25
N ASP A 55 -15.80 -12.48 -2.61
CA ASP A 55 -16.89 -11.52 -2.79
C ASP A 55 -17.85 -11.62 -1.60
N GLY A 56 -17.83 -10.64 -0.70
CA GLY A 56 -18.72 -10.61 0.45
C GLY A 56 -20.20 -10.30 0.12
N PRO A 57 -21.06 -10.17 1.14
CA PRO A 57 -20.72 -10.07 2.55
C PRO A 57 -20.27 -11.41 3.16
N MET A 58 -19.17 -11.38 3.91
CA MET A 58 -18.67 -12.53 4.70
C MET A 58 -17.81 -12.05 5.87
N ALA A 59 -17.57 -12.92 6.86
CA ALA A 59 -16.78 -12.54 8.03
C ALA A 59 -15.98 -13.71 8.61
N ASN A 60 -14.93 -13.39 9.38
CA ASN A 60 -14.16 -14.38 10.15
C ASN A 60 -13.55 -15.49 9.28
N VAL A 61 -12.97 -15.12 8.13
CA VAL A 61 -12.13 -16.04 7.34
C VAL A 61 -10.67 -15.93 7.79
N LYS A 62 -9.97 -17.06 7.83
CA LYS A 62 -8.53 -17.14 8.08
C LYS A 62 -7.83 -17.77 6.90
N VAL A 63 -6.92 -17.03 6.27
CA VAL A 63 -6.08 -17.48 5.16
C VAL A 63 -4.64 -17.54 5.65
N THR A 64 -4.15 -18.75 5.94
CA THR A 64 -2.87 -18.95 6.62
C THR A 64 -1.91 -19.91 5.95
N ASN A 65 -0.61 -19.63 6.05
CA ASN A 65 0.45 -20.58 5.67
C ASN A 65 0.41 -21.02 4.18
N ASN A 66 -0.19 -20.22 3.30
CA ASN A 66 -0.33 -20.58 1.89
C ASN A 66 0.87 -20.11 1.07
N VAL A 67 1.17 -20.84 0.00
CA VAL A 67 2.09 -20.44 -1.06
C VAL A 67 1.25 -20.09 -2.28
N ILE A 68 1.27 -18.83 -2.72
CA ILE A 68 0.49 -18.33 -3.86
C ILE A 68 1.47 -17.77 -4.88
N THR A 69 1.59 -18.43 -6.03
CA THR A 69 2.59 -18.07 -7.02
C THR A 69 2.04 -18.01 -8.43
N ASP A 70 2.64 -17.15 -9.26
CA ASP A 70 2.41 -17.10 -10.71
C ASP A 70 0.93 -16.89 -11.08
N GLN A 71 0.31 -15.92 -10.41
CA GLN A 71 -1.06 -15.46 -10.71
C GLN A 71 -1.00 -14.39 -11.81
N ILE A 72 -1.98 -14.37 -12.71
CA ILE A 72 -2.01 -13.35 -13.78
C ILE A 72 -2.74 -12.05 -13.36
N ALA A 73 -3.39 -12.06 -12.20
CA ALA A 73 -3.93 -10.91 -11.49
C ALA A 73 -3.48 -10.99 -10.01
N ASP A 74 -4.35 -10.63 -9.07
CA ASP A 74 -4.07 -10.59 -7.65
C ASP A 74 -3.71 -11.97 -7.06
N ALA A 75 -2.97 -12.02 -5.95
CA ALA A 75 -2.86 -13.28 -5.19
C ALA A 75 -4.08 -13.51 -4.31
N LEU A 76 -4.50 -12.48 -3.57
CA LEU A 76 -5.69 -12.49 -2.75
C LEU A 76 -6.36 -11.13 -2.76
N ASN A 77 -7.68 -11.10 -2.92
CA ASN A 77 -8.50 -9.90 -2.77
C ASN A 77 -9.65 -10.16 -1.80
N LEU A 78 -9.73 -9.37 -0.72
CA LEU A 78 -10.92 -9.26 0.11
C LEU A 78 -11.80 -8.19 -0.53
N HIS A 79 -12.84 -8.61 -1.24
CA HIS A 79 -13.66 -7.72 -2.04
C HIS A 79 -15.08 -7.61 -1.46
N THR A 80 -15.55 -6.37 -1.32
CA THR A 80 -16.91 -5.97 -0.91
C THR A 80 -17.45 -6.63 0.37
N GLY A 81 -17.32 -5.95 1.51
CA GLY A 81 -18.00 -6.35 2.75
C GLY A 81 -17.43 -7.62 3.38
N VAL A 82 -16.14 -7.85 3.25
CA VAL A 82 -15.41 -8.85 4.05
C VAL A 82 -15.03 -8.23 5.38
N THR A 83 -15.36 -8.88 6.50
CA THR A 83 -15.03 -8.33 7.83
C THR A 83 -14.34 -9.31 8.77
N ASP A 84 -13.67 -8.77 9.79
CA ASP A 84 -13.15 -9.54 10.92
C ASP A 84 -12.24 -10.72 10.51
N SER A 85 -11.53 -10.56 9.40
CA SER A 85 -10.78 -11.64 8.74
C SER A 85 -9.27 -11.44 8.81
N LEU A 86 -8.53 -12.56 8.71
CA LEU A 86 -7.08 -12.60 8.89
C LEU A 86 -6.41 -13.27 7.69
N VAL A 87 -5.46 -12.57 7.07
CA VAL A 87 -4.53 -13.13 6.09
C VAL A 87 -3.14 -13.09 6.69
N HIS A 88 -2.60 -14.26 7.02
CA HIS A 88 -1.42 -14.35 7.86
C HIS A 88 -0.41 -15.43 7.41
N ASP A 89 0.88 -15.10 7.40
CA ASP A 89 1.98 -16.03 7.12
C ASP A 89 1.89 -16.70 5.74
N ASN A 90 1.42 -15.95 4.75
CA ASN A 90 1.39 -16.40 3.36
C ASN A 90 2.63 -15.94 2.61
N PHE A 91 3.10 -16.75 1.67
CA PHE A 91 4.11 -16.39 0.70
C PHE A 91 3.47 -16.14 -0.67
N VAL A 92 3.66 -14.94 -1.21
CA VAL A 92 3.14 -14.51 -2.51
C VAL A 92 4.30 -14.16 -3.41
N ARG A 93 4.31 -14.68 -4.65
CA ARG A 93 5.32 -14.28 -5.65
C ARG A 93 4.79 -14.25 -7.07
N ASN A 94 5.25 -13.27 -7.85
CA ASN A 94 5.01 -13.16 -9.28
C ASN A 94 3.51 -13.07 -9.63
N THR A 95 2.84 -12.08 -9.05
CA THR A 95 1.45 -11.75 -9.37
C THR A 95 1.39 -10.78 -10.56
N GLY A 96 0.29 -10.84 -11.30
CA GLY A 96 0.01 -9.94 -12.42
C GLY A 96 -0.72 -8.66 -12.05
N ASP A 97 -1.01 -8.48 -10.75
CA ASP A 97 -1.59 -7.29 -10.13
C ASP A 97 -1.25 -7.33 -8.61
N ASP A 98 -2.04 -6.64 -7.77
CA ASP A 98 -1.84 -6.53 -6.33
C ASP A 98 -1.56 -7.89 -5.65
N GLY A 99 -0.48 -7.97 -4.87
CA GLY A 99 -0.15 -9.20 -4.14
C GLY A 99 -1.24 -9.57 -3.13
N LEU A 100 -1.57 -8.65 -2.23
CA LEU A 100 -2.70 -8.77 -1.31
C LEU A 100 -3.53 -7.49 -1.37
N ALA A 101 -4.83 -7.60 -1.62
CA ALA A 101 -5.73 -6.46 -1.74
C ALA A 101 -6.91 -6.55 -0.77
N MET A 102 -7.33 -5.40 -0.25
CA MET A 102 -8.69 -5.19 0.26
C MET A 102 -9.35 -4.16 -0.65
N TRP A 103 -10.49 -4.48 -1.23
CA TRP A 103 -11.23 -3.57 -2.09
C TRP A 103 -12.67 -3.46 -1.63
N SER A 104 -12.94 -2.36 -0.94
CA SER A 104 -14.27 -2.03 -0.39
C SER A 104 -15.21 -1.50 -1.47
N ASP A 105 -15.41 -2.25 -2.56
CA ASP A 105 -16.40 -1.93 -3.58
C ASP A 105 -17.80 -2.00 -2.97
N THR A 106 -18.55 -0.89 -3.06
CA THR A 106 -19.98 -0.79 -2.69
C THR A 106 -20.32 -1.08 -1.20
N THR A 107 -19.51 -1.83 -0.46
CA THR A 107 -19.66 -2.15 0.95
C THR A 107 -18.28 -2.23 1.60
N ALA A 108 -18.11 -1.52 2.71
CA ALA A 108 -16.85 -1.42 3.42
C ALA A 108 -16.37 -2.78 3.92
N ASP A 109 -15.13 -3.13 3.58
CA ASP A 109 -14.37 -4.16 4.27
C ASP A 109 -13.94 -3.59 5.62
N ALA A 110 -14.09 -4.38 6.69
CA ALA A 110 -13.91 -3.85 8.03
C ALA A 110 -13.15 -4.77 8.99
N ARG A 111 -12.25 -4.20 9.79
CA ARG A 111 -11.52 -4.91 10.86
C ARG A 111 -10.74 -6.12 10.36
N ASN A 112 -10.25 -6.06 9.12
CA ASN A 112 -9.42 -7.10 8.55
C ASN A 112 -7.94 -6.86 8.84
N THR A 113 -7.17 -7.94 8.89
CA THR A 113 -5.73 -7.88 9.15
C THR A 113 -4.94 -8.66 8.12
N PHE A 114 -4.01 -8.00 7.44
CA PHE A 114 -2.92 -8.63 6.70
C PHE A 114 -1.66 -8.61 7.55
N SER A 115 -1.19 -9.77 8.02
CA SER A 115 -0.06 -9.83 8.94
C SER A 115 1.02 -10.85 8.62
N ARG A 116 2.29 -10.45 8.74
CA ARG A 116 3.46 -11.33 8.59
C ARG A 116 3.46 -12.13 7.28
N ASN A 117 2.95 -11.57 6.20
CA ASN A 117 3.04 -12.16 4.87
C ASN A 117 4.36 -11.73 4.21
N THR A 118 4.84 -12.55 3.27
CA THR A 118 5.93 -12.17 2.35
C THR A 118 5.33 -12.02 0.95
N VAL A 119 5.46 -10.84 0.36
CA VAL A 119 5.01 -10.55 -1.00
C VAL A 119 6.20 -10.12 -1.84
N GLN A 120 6.46 -10.83 -2.94
CA GLN A 120 7.62 -10.57 -3.77
C GLN A 120 7.26 -10.46 -5.25
N SER A 121 7.78 -9.43 -5.90
CA SER A 121 7.70 -9.25 -7.35
C SER A 121 6.29 -9.27 -7.97
N PRO A 122 5.32 -8.47 -7.47
CA PRO A 122 4.18 -8.09 -8.30
C PRO A 122 4.70 -7.44 -9.60
N THR A 123 4.30 -8.00 -10.74
CA THR A 123 4.73 -7.50 -12.05
C THR A 123 3.99 -6.20 -12.43
N LEU A 124 2.80 -6.02 -11.88
CA LEU A 124 1.97 -4.82 -11.99
C LEU A 124 1.41 -4.50 -10.59
N ALA A 125 1.07 -3.23 -10.36
CA ALA A 125 0.42 -2.74 -9.15
C ALA A 125 1.26 -2.97 -7.88
N ASN A 126 0.62 -3.25 -6.75
CA ASN A 126 1.25 -3.14 -5.43
C ASN A 126 1.58 -4.50 -4.80
N GLY A 127 2.45 -4.51 -3.79
CA GLY A 127 2.57 -5.68 -2.92
C GLY A 127 1.36 -5.86 -2.03
N ILE A 128 1.00 -4.82 -1.28
CA ILE A 128 -0.20 -4.79 -0.45
C ILE A 128 -0.97 -3.50 -0.70
N ALA A 129 -2.24 -3.61 -1.11
CA ALA A 129 -3.11 -2.49 -1.38
C ALA A 129 -4.38 -2.53 -0.54
N ILE A 130 -4.73 -1.39 0.05
CA ILE A 130 -6.02 -1.18 0.73
C ILE A 130 -6.77 -0.09 -0.01
N TYR A 131 -7.96 -0.41 -0.50
CA TYR A 131 -8.86 0.53 -1.17
C TYR A 131 -10.12 0.73 -0.33
N GLY A 132 -10.11 1.80 0.48
CA GLY A 132 -11.22 2.12 1.37
C GLY A 132 -11.34 1.23 2.61
N GLY A 133 -12.51 1.28 3.24
CA GLY A 133 -12.89 0.39 4.34
C GLY A 133 -12.63 0.96 5.74
N GLU A 134 -12.98 0.16 6.76
CA GLU A 134 -13.03 0.58 8.16
C GLU A 134 -12.05 -0.22 9.03
N ASP A 135 -11.23 0.45 9.85
CA ASP A 135 -10.42 -0.21 10.90
C ASP A 135 -9.50 -1.35 10.43
N ASN A 136 -8.99 -1.28 9.19
CA ASN A 136 -8.11 -2.30 8.61
C ASN A 136 -6.65 -2.14 9.07
N THR A 137 -5.92 -3.27 9.16
CA THR A 137 -4.53 -3.31 9.64
C THR A 137 -3.62 -4.10 8.70
N VAL A 138 -2.47 -3.53 8.38
CA VAL A 138 -1.37 -4.15 7.63
C VAL A 138 -0.13 -4.18 8.52
N SER A 139 0.28 -5.36 9.01
CA SER A 139 1.31 -5.46 10.06
C SER A 139 2.40 -6.50 9.84
N GLY A 140 3.66 -6.13 10.04
CA GLY A 140 4.78 -7.07 10.07
C GLY A 140 5.06 -7.77 8.74
N ASN A 141 4.57 -7.25 7.61
CA ASN A 141 4.75 -7.87 6.30
C ASN A 141 6.12 -7.52 5.71
N LEU A 142 6.67 -8.42 4.90
CA LEU A 142 7.82 -8.15 4.04
C LEU A 142 7.34 -8.02 2.60
N VAL A 143 7.61 -6.88 1.97
CA VAL A 143 7.25 -6.62 0.56
C VAL A 143 8.48 -6.25 -0.25
N ALA A 144 8.75 -6.96 -1.34
CA ALA A 144 9.97 -6.76 -2.11
C ALA A 144 9.74 -6.71 -3.62
N ASP A 145 10.55 -5.88 -4.29
CA ASP A 145 10.74 -5.88 -5.75
C ASP A 145 9.47 -5.70 -6.61
N PRO A 146 8.51 -4.80 -6.29
CA PRO A 146 7.44 -4.48 -7.23
C PRO A 146 8.01 -3.91 -8.53
N VAL A 147 7.38 -4.21 -9.67
CA VAL A 147 7.99 -3.93 -10.99
C VAL A 147 7.40 -2.69 -11.65
N ARG A 148 6.08 -2.53 -11.70
CA ARG A 148 5.43 -1.49 -12.52
C ARG A 148 4.10 -1.00 -11.95
N GLU A 149 3.83 0.30 -12.08
CA GLU A 149 2.52 0.95 -11.85
C GLU A 149 1.88 0.65 -10.47
N GLY A 150 2.74 0.50 -9.48
CA GLY A 150 2.43 0.38 -8.07
C GLY A 150 3.70 0.12 -7.27
N SER A 151 3.57 -0.09 -5.97
CA SER A 151 4.73 -0.10 -5.07
C SER A 151 4.60 -1.12 -3.94
N GLY A 152 5.33 -0.95 -2.84
CA GLY A 152 5.30 -1.87 -1.71
C GLY A 152 3.93 -1.88 -1.02
N LEU A 153 3.60 -0.75 -0.38
CA LEU A 153 2.38 -0.58 0.41
C LEU A 153 1.53 0.54 -0.16
N HIS A 154 0.22 0.35 -0.24
CA HIS A 154 -0.69 1.32 -0.83
C HIS A 154 -1.96 1.52 -0.01
N ALA A 155 -2.37 2.78 0.10
CA ALA A 155 -3.71 3.18 0.52
C ALA A 155 -4.33 4.07 -0.56
N GLY A 156 -5.31 3.54 -1.28
CA GLY A 156 -5.92 4.19 -2.43
C GLY A 156 -7.38 4.53 -2.19
N SER A 157 -7.77 5.79 -2.38
CA SER A 157 -9.16 6.19 -2.46
C SER A 157 -9.58 6.26 -3.92
N ARG A 158 -9.74 5.08 -4.53
CA ARG A 158 -10.03 4.89 -5.95
C ARG A 158 -10.92 3.67 -6.19
N PHE A 159 -11.27 3.44 -7.45
CA PHE A 159 -12.07 2.29 -7.91
C PHE A 159 -13.48 2.25 -7.35
N GLY A 160 -14.08 3.42 -7.10
CA GLY A 160 -15.43 3.50 -6.54
C GLY A 160 -15.56 2.99 -5.11
N ALA A 161 -14.43 2.67 -4.45
CA ALA A 161 -14.43 2.11 -3.10
C ALA A 161 -15.13 3.04 -2.09
N GLU A 162 -15.73 2.42 -1.08
CA GLU A 162 -16.21 3.10 0.13
C GLU A 162 -15.06 3.87 0.80
N PRO A 163 -15.33 5.01 1.46
CA PRO A 163 -14.29 5.81 2.08
C PRO A 163 -13.54 5.04 3.16
N PHE A 164 -12.31 5.47 3.43
CA PHE A 164 -11.64 5.09 4.66
C PHE A 164 -12.39 5.68 5.86
N THR A 165 -12.67 4.86 6.86
CA THR A 165 -13.27 5.28 8.14
C THR A 165 -12.54 4.61 9.31
N GLY A 166 -12.74 5.14 10.52
CA GLY A 166 -12.02 4.66 11.70
C GLY A 166 -10.52 4.89 11.56
N THR A 167 -9.71 3.85 11.84
CA THR A 167 -8.25 3.92 11.77
C THR A 167 -7.65 2.91 10.79
N LEU A 168 -6.90 3.39 9.80
CA LEU A 168 -6.05 2.55 8.94
C LEU A 168 -4.64 2.47 9.52
N ARG A 169 -4.12 1.25 9.73
CA ARG A 169 -2.81 1.03 10.36
C ARG A 169 -1.85 0.29 9.45
N PHE A 170 -0.67 0.87 9.24
CA PHE A 170 0.52 0.17 8.76
C PHE A 170 1.51 0.08 9.92
N THR A 171 1.91 -1.13 10.32
CA THR A 171 2.74 -1.30 11.52
C THR A 171 3.84 -2.34 11.35
N GLY A 172 5.09 -1.92 11.49
CA GLY A 172 6.24 -2.82 11.50
C GLY A 172 6.48 -3.54 10.18
N ASN A 173 6.00 -2.99 9.05
CA ASN A 173 6.23 -3.58 7.74
C ASN A 173 7.63 -3.25 7.24
N THR A 174 8.21 -4.14 6.44
CA THR A 174 9.47 -3.88 5.73
C THR A 174 9.22 -3.90 4.24
N THR A 175 9.61 -2.83 3.55
CA THR A 175 9.67 -2.81 2.09
C THR A 175 11.13 -2.81 1.61
N VAL A 176 11.39 -3.53 0.54
CA VAL A 176 12.74 -3.64 -0.05
C VAL A 176 12.65 -3.37 -1.55
N ARG A 177 13.42 -2.40 -2.05
CA ARG A 177 13.47 -2.05 -3.48
C ARG A 177 12.08 -1.73 -4.08
N ALA A 178 11.24 -1.08 -3.28
CA ALA A 178 9.94 -0.56 -3.71
C ALA A 178 10.09 0.84 -4.35
N GLY A 179 8.98 1.52 -4.66
CA GLY A 179 8.97 2.88 -5.19
C GLY A 179 9.22 2.93 -6.70
N THR A 180 8.43 2.21 -7.49
CA THR A 180 8.59 2.13 -8.96
C THR A 180 8.31 3.47 -9.65
N LEU A 181 8.59 3.55 -10.95
CA LEU A 181 8.20 4.69 -11.78
C LEU A 181 6.74 4.52 -12.22
N ASP A 182 5.89 5.50 -11.92
CA ASP A 182 4.58 5.59 -12.57
C ASP A 182 4.76 6.09 -14.01
N LEU A 183 4.27 5.33 -15.00
CA LEU A 183 4.50 5.62 -16.41
C LEU A 183 3.53 6.65 -16.99
N ASN A 184 2.40 6.91 -16.33
CA ASN A 184 1.41 7.89 -16.76
C ASN A 184 1.87 9.28 -16.34
N TRP A 185 2.14 9.47 -15.05
CA TRP A 185 2.61 10.74 -14.49
C TRP A 185 4.10 10.97 -14.74
N LYS A 186 4.88 9.90 -14.97
CA LYS A 186 6.35 9.93 -15.13
C LYS A 186 7.03 10.50 -13.91
N ILE A 187 6.60 10.05 -12.74
CA ILE A 187 7.15 10.40 -11.42
C ILE A 187 7.36 9.14 -10.60
N GLY A 188 8.30 9.20 -9.67
CA GLY A 188 8.61 8.09 -8.79
C GLY A 188 7.56 7.90 -7.68
N LEU A 189 7.11 6.67 -7.47
CA LEU A 189 6.24 6.30 -6.37
C LEU A 189 7.00 6.21 -5.04
N GLY A 190 6.25 6.26 -3.94
CA GLY A 190 6.75 5.96 -2.60
C GLY A 190 6.78 4.46 -2.32
N ALA A 191 7.72 3.97 -1.51
CA ALA A 191 7.69 2.60 -1.00
C ALA A 191 6.39 2.29 -0.25
N ILE A 192 5.88 3.28 0.48
CA ILE A 192 4.46 3.45 0.81
C ILE A 192 3.89 4.65 0.06
N TRP A 193 2.66 4.53 -0.46
CA TRP A 193 2.01 5.66 -1.13
C TRP A 193 0.50 5.75 -0.89
N PHE A 194 0.03 6.98 -0.73
CA PHE A 194 -1.35 7.36 -0.46
C PHE A 194 -1.91 8.10 -1.67
N TYR A 195 -3.01 7.62 -2.23
CA TYR A 195 -3.57 8.18 -3.46
C TYR A 195 -5.03 8.57 -3.28
N ALA A 196 -5.30 9.88 -3.30
CA ALA A 196 -6.65 10.43 -3.32
C ALA A 196 -7.11 10.66 -4.78
N LEU A 197 -8.13 9.94 -5.23
CA LEU A 197 -8.69 10.09 -6.59
C LEU A 197 -10.20 10.36 -6.52
N ASP A 198 -10.97 9.39 -6.03
CA ASP A 198 -12.44 9.50 -6.04
C ASP A 198 -12.94 10.42 -4.91
N ARG A 199 -12.19 10.46 -3.81
CA ARG A 199 -12.49 11.24 -2.60
C ARG A 199 -11.24 11.43 -1.75
N SER A 200 -11.35 12.24 -0.70
CA SER A 200 -10.28 12.45 0.28
C SER A 200 -10.03 11.19 1.12
N ILE A 201 -8.76 10.99 1.53
CA ILE A 201 -8.40 10.01 2.56
C ILE A 201 -8.50 10.72 3.92
N ASP A 202 -9.72 10.89 4.42
CA ASP A 202 -10.04 11.59 5.67
C ASP A 202 -10.38 10.60 6.80
N ALA A 203 -9.36 9.87 7.24
CA ALA A 203 -9.44 8.89 8.32
C ALA A 203 -8.19 9.00 9.21
N ASP A 204 -8.18 8.32 10.36
CA ASP A 204 -6.99 8.23 11.21
C ASP A 204 -5.99 7.25 10.58
N VAL A 205 -5.07 7.75 9.75
CA VAL A 205 -4.05 6.93 9.08
C VAL A 205 -2.75 6.98 9.87
N ARG A 206 -2.27 5.82 10.31
CA ARG A 206 -1.05 5.68 11.12
C ARG A 206 -0.07 4.69 10.50
N VAL A 207 1.17 5.13 10.36
CA VAL A 207 2.32 4.33 9.93
C VAL A 207 3.31 4.30 11.08
N THR A 208 3.60 3.11 11.63
CA THR A 208 4.41 2.99 12.85
C THR A 208 5.43 1.87 12.76
N GLY A 209 6.71 2.15 12.97
CA GLY A 209 7.75 1.11 13.01
C GLY A 209 8.13 0.52 11.65
N ASP A 210 7.66 1.12 10.55
CA ASP A 210 7.94 0.61 9.20
C ASP A 210 9.40 0.87 8.78
N HIS A 211 9.97 -0.06 8.01
CA HIS A 211 11.32 0.04 7.45
C HIS A 211 11.27 0.06 5.92
N TYR A 212 11.86 1.09 5.31
CA TYR A 212 11.93 1.25 3.86
C TYR A 212 13.40 1.16 3.42
N LEU A 213 13.74 0.09 2.70
CA LEU A 213 15.10 -0.27 2.34
C LEU A 213 15.29 -0.17 0.82
N ASP A 214 16.31 0.57 0.38
CA ASP A 214 16.67 0.77 -1.03
C ASP A 214 15.49 1.22 -1.93
N SER A 215 14.70 2.21 -1.50
CA SER A 215 13.58 2.68 -2.32
C SER A 215 14.09 3.26 -3.64
N THR A 216 13.54 2.81 -4.78
CA THR A 216 14.00 3.21 -6.12
C THR A 216 13.80 4.71 -6.33
N HIS A 217 12.64 5.25 -5.94
CA HIS A 217 12.37 6.69 -5.99
C HIS A 217 12.15 7.28 -4.61
N ASN A 218 10.92 7.26 -4.08
CA ASN A 218 10.60 7.89 -2.80
C ASN A 218 10.36 6.84 -1.73
N ALA A 219 10.59 7.18 -0.45
CA ALA A 219 10.22 6.30 0.64
C ALA A 219 8.71 6.42 0.94
N ILE A 220 8.21 7.65 1.03
CA ILE A 220 6.82 7.99 1.30
C ILE A 220 6.31 8.90 0.19
N MET A 221 5.10 8.63 -0.32
CA MET A 221 4.42 9.51 -1.25
C MET A 221 2.96 9.74 -0.87
N LEU A 222 2.51 11.00 -0.94
CA LEU A 222 1.11 11.36 -0.86
C LEU A 222 0.76 12.13 -2.14
N VAL A 223 -0.29 11.71 -2.83
CA VAL A 223 -0.63 12.25 -4.15
C VAL A 223 -2.14 12.33 -4.36
N SER A 224 -2.57 13.34 -5.09
CA SER A 224 -3.88 13.37 -5.73
C SER A 224 -3.73 13.40 -7.24
N GLU A 225 -4.73 12.90 -7.95
CA GLU A 225 -4.78 13.04 -9.40
C GLU A 225 -5.01 14.50 -9.76
N TYR A 226 -4.29 14.97 -10.77
CA TYR A 226 -4.29 16.37 -11.16
C TYR A 226 -5.70 16.86 -11.50
N GLY A 227 -6.50 16.04 -12.20
CA GLY A 227 -7.86 16.37 -12.60
C GLY A 227 -8.84 16.60 -11.44
N VAL A 228 -8.50 16.15 -10.23
CA VAL A 228 -9.34 16.30 -9.02
C VAL A 228 -8.61 16.99 -7.86
N LYS A 229 -7.40 17.53 -8.09
CA LYS A 229 -6.51 18.04 -7.05
C LYS A 229 -7.14 19.07 -6.10
N ASP A 230 -8.13 19.83 -6.59
CA ASP A 230 -8.83 20.87 -5.82
C ASP A 230 -10.05 20.35 -5.03
N ARG A 231 -10.44 19.09 -5.27
CA ARG A 231 -11.66 18.46 -4.71
C ARG A 231 -11.34 17.42 -3.64
N VAL A 232 -10.13 16.88 -3.67
CA VAL A 232 -9.69 15.82 -2.75
C VAL A 232 -8.43 16.25 -2.01
N ALA A 233 -8.26 15.69 -0.82
CA ALA A 233 -7.11 15.95 0.04
C ALA A 233 -6.69 14.67 0.77
N VAL A 234 -5.51 14.72 1.39
CA VAL A 234 -5.10 13.77 2.42
C VAL A 234 -4.85 14.58 3.69
N PRO A 235 -5.90 14.88 4.49
CA PRO A 235 -5.84 15.90 5.54
C PRO A 235 -4.74 15.67 6.57
N ALA A 236 -4.53 14.42 7.00
CA ALA A 236 -3.49 14.06 7.96
C ALA A 236 -3.05 12.60 7.78
N VAL A 237 -1.74 12.35 7.82
CA VAL A 237 -1.15 11.01 8.02
C VAL A 237 -0.07 11.11 9.10
N HIS A 238 -0.03 10.12 9.99
CA HIS A 238 0.88 10.11 11.13
C HIS A 238 1.97 9.06 10.96
N PHE A 239 3.22 9.49 10.87
CA PHE A 239 4.39 8.62 10.80
C PHE A 239 5.16 8.64 12.12
N LYS A 240 5.46 7.45 12.63
CA LYS A 240 6.19 7.28 13.88
C LYS A 240 7.18 6.11 13.81
N ASP A 241 8.38 6.26 14.37
CA ASP A 241 9.37 5.18 14.48
C ASP A 241 9.74 4.55 13.12
N VAL A 242 9.72 5.34 12.04
CA VAL A 242 9.99 4.85 10.67
C VAL A 242 11.49 4.94 10.37
N ARG A 243 12.03 3.94 9.68
CA ARG A 243 13.43 3.93 9.23
C ARG A 243 13.52 3.89 7.72
N VAL A 244 14.24 4.84 7.14
CA VAL A 244 14.53 4.90 5.71
C VAL A 244 16.03 4.72 5.50
N ASP A 245 16.41 3.58 4.92
CA ASP A 245 17.80 3.31 4.55
C ASP A 245 17.91 3.22 3.03
N GLY A 246 18.22 4.36 2.40
CA GLY A 246 18.30 4.46 0.95
C GLY A 246 16.96 4.82 0.31
N THR A 247 16.94 5.96 -0.35
CA THR A 247 15.84 6.37 -1.23
C THR A 247 16.41 7.16 -2.40
N GLY A 248 16.08 6.76 -3.63
CA GLY A 248 16.71 7.32 -4.82
C GLY A 248 16.41 8.79 -5.08
N ASN A 249 15.31 9.28 -4.52
CA ASN A 249 14.91 10.67 -4.50
C ASN A 249 14.71 11.14 -3.05
N SER A 250 13.46 11.32 -2.62
CA SER A 250 13.12 11.97 -1.35
C SER A 250 12.68 10.96 -0.29
N VAL A 251 12.75 11.36 0.99
CA VAL A 251 12.05 10.63 2.05
C VAL A 251 10.55 10.83 1.88
N LEU A 252 10.12 12.07 1.66
CA LEU A 252 8.73 12.42 1.42
C LEU A 252 8.56 13.11 0.07
N SER A 253 7.66 12.60 -0.77
CA SER A 253 7.10 13.33 -1.93
C SER A 253 5.63 13.67 -1.66
N ALA A 254 5.35 14.94 -1.39
CA ALA A 254 4.00 15.45 -1.13
C ALA A 254 3.46 16.20 -2.36
N ARG A 255 2.46 15.61 -3.03
CA ARG A 255 1.81 16.08 -4.26
C ARG A 255 0.30 16.08 -4.11
N VAL A 256 -0.16 16.52 -2.95
CA VAL A 256 -1.56 16.65 -2.57
C VAL A 256 -1.71 17.77 -1.55
N LYS A 257 -2.91 18.32 -1.41
CA LYS A 257 -3.25 19.19 -0.28
C LYS A 257 -3.43 18.37 0.99
N GLY A 258 -2.94 18.85 2.13
CA GLY A 258 -3.10 18.12 3.39
C GLY A 258 -2.01 18.36 4.42
N SER A 259 -1.72 17.33 5.22
CA SER A 259 -0.63 17.38 6.18
C SER A 259 -0.09 16.01 6.56
N ALA A 260 1.11 16.00 7.15
CA ALA A 260 1.65 14.84 7.84
C ALA A 260 2.43 15.23 9.10
N THR A 261 2.45 14.32 10.07
CA THR A 261 3.27 14.44 11.28
C THR A 261 4.36 13.38 11.29
N PHE A 262 5.55 13.73 11.79
CA PHE A 262 6.69 12.83 11.86
C PHE A 262 7.28 12.84 13.27
N GLU A 263 7.32 11.68 13.91
CA GLU A 263 7.92 11.44 15.22
C GLU A 263 8.95 10.32 15.11
N ASN A 264 10.21 10.57 15.47
CA ASN A 264 11.26 9.55 15.45
C ASN A 264 11.39 8.83 14.09
N VAL A 265 11.39 9.60 13.00
CA VAL A 265 11.65 9.09 11.65
C VAL A 265 13.10 9.35 11.27
N ASP A 266 13.85 8.27 11.10
CA ASP A 266 15.27 8.32 10.81
C ASP A 266 15.51 7.98 9.34
N ALA A 267 16.25 8.83 8.63
CA ALA A 267 16.57 8.60 7.24
C ALA A 267 18.07 8.75 6.96
N ARG A 268 18.63 7.87 6.14
CA ARG A 268 19.98 8.02 5.61
C ARG A 268 20.02 7.63 4.15
N ASN A 269 21.10 8.01 3.46
CA ASN A 269 21.32 7.68 2.06
C ASN A 269 20.20 8.24 1.14
N VAL A 270 19.80 9.49 1.37
CA VAL A 270 18.75 10.18 0.60
C VAL A 270 19.35 10.80 -0.67
N GLY A 271 18.79 10.44 -1.83
CA GLY A 271 19.32 10.81 -3.14
C GLY A 271 19.02 12.24 -3.60
N ALA A 272 17.99 12.88 -3.04
CA ALA A 272 17.57 14.24 -3.35
C ALA A 272 17.27 15.04 -2.07
N VAL A 273 16.52 16.15 -2.20
CA VAL A 273 16.00 16.88 -1.03
C VAL A 273 15.15 15.94 -0.17
N GLY A 274 15.30 16.00 1.16
CA GLY A 274 14.59 15.09 2.06
C GLY A 274 13.07 15.15 1.93
N VAL A 275 12.54 16.35 1.69
CA VAL A 275 11.13 16.58 1.40
C VAL A 275 10.97 17.29 0.06
N ASN A 276 10.28 16.64 -0.88
CA ASN A 276 9.82 17.21 -2.14
C ASN A 276 8.34 17.60 -2.00
N ASN A 277 8.08 18.88 -1.71
CA ASN A 277 6.75 19.39 -1.37
C ASN A 277 6.20 20.26 -2.51
N CYS A 278 5.28 19.68 -3.28
CA CYS A 278 4.56 20.31 -4.38
C CYS A 278 3.13 20.74 -4.00
N GLY A 279 2.62 20.31 -2.85
CA GLY A 279 1.25 20.60 -2.44
C GLY A 279 0.24 20.13 -3.47
N SER A 280 -0.81 20.91 -3.69
CA SER A 280 -1.78 20.72 -4.78
C SER A 280 -1.43 21.53 -6.03
N PHE A 281 -0.15 21.90 -6.19
CA PHE A 281 0.38 22.62 -7.35
C PHE A 281 -0.19 24.04 -7.56
N ASP A 282 -0.82 24.67 -6.54
CA ASP A 282 -1.25 26.08 -6.65
C ASP A 282 -0.11 27.05 -6.33
N PHE A 283 0.92 26.58 -5.62
CA PHE A 283 2.12 27.34 -5.24
C PHE A 283 1.82 28.74 -4.67
N PRO A 284 0.97 28.85 -3.64
CA PRO A 284 0.60 30.16 -3.11
C PRO A 284 1.78 30.81 -2.39
N ALA A 285 1.74 32.14 -2.26
CA ALA A 285 2.78 32.92 -1.59
C ALA A 285 2.97 32.54 -0.10
N THR A 286 2.02 31.80 0.48
CA THR A 286 2.02 31.28 1.85
C THR A 286 2.74 29.93 2.00
N GLY A 287 3.36 29.42 0.95
CA GLY A 287 4.01 28.10 0.92
C GLY A 287 3.06 27.00 0.42
N SER A 288 3.54 25.76 0.42
CA SER A 288 2.78 24.59 -0.02
C SER A 288 1.46 24.43 0.73
N GLU A 289 0.47 23.88 0.04
CA GLU A 289 -0.81 23.44 0.60
C GLU A 289 -0.70 22.12 1.39
N PHE A 290 0.51 21.56 1.48
CA PHE A 290 0.84 20.42 2.33
C PHE A 290 1.71 20.82 3.51
N ALA A 291 1.18 20.68 4.73
CA ALA A 291 1.87 21.02 5.97
C ALA A 291 2.61 19.83 6.61
N LEU A 292 3.74 20.11 7.23
CA LEU A 292 4.64 19.18 7.87
C LEU A 292 4.75 19.58 9.34
N THR A 293 4.56 18.62 10.23
CA THR A 293 4.75 18.80 11.66
C THR A 293 5.84 17.87 12.15
N ASP A 294 6.93 18.45 12.67
CA ASP A 294 7.97 17.73 13.39
C ASP A 294 7.55 17.56 14.86
N LEU A 295 7.35 16.32 15.29
CA LEU A 295 7.00 15.96 16.67
C LEU A 295 8.24 15.56 17.51
N GLY A 296 9.44 15.68 16.95
CA GLY A 296 10.70 15.39 17.60
C GLY A 296 11.26 14.00 17.29
N GLY A 297 12.57 13.83 17.50
CA GLY A 297 13.29 12.57 17.30
C GLY A 297 13.66 12.24 15.86
N ASN A 298 13.27 13.07 14.87
CA ASN A 298 13.64 12.83 13.47
C ASN A 298 15.15 13.07 13.26
N ASP A 299 15.88 12.07 12.76
CA ASP A 299 17.33 12.15 12.49
C ASP A 299 17.68 11.92 11.00
N GLY A 300 18.88 12.36 10.61
CA GLY A 300 19.42 12.21 9.25
C GLY A 300 19.30 13.46 8.37
N GLY A 301 18.81 14.57 8.93
CA GLY A 301 18.73 15.86 8.25
C GLY A 301 17.72 15.94 7.10
N TRP A 302 16.87 14.92 6.93
CA TRP A 302 15.87 14.87 5.87
C TRP A 302 14.71 15.85 6.10
N LEU A 303 14.36 16.12 7.37
CA LEU A 303 13.34 17.09 7.78
C LEU A 303 14.01 18.29 8.48
N ALA A 304 14.52 19.22 7.70
CA ALA A 304 15.24 20.38 8.24
C ALA A 304 14.28 21.52 8.64
N PRO A 305 14.61 22.37 9.64
CA PRO A 305 13.74 23.46 10.09
C PRO A 305 13.28 24.43 9.00
N TRP A 306 14.10 24.66 7.96
CA TRP A 306 13.75 25.55 6.85
C TRP A 306 12.67 24.96 5.92
N MET A 307 12.41 23.66 5.99
CA MET A 307 11.34 23.00 5.24
C MET A 307 9.97 23.17 5.92
N LEU A 308 9.95 23.53 7.20
CA LEU A 308 8.75 23.60 8.02
C LEU A 308 8.10 25.01 7.98
N PRO A 309 6.77 25.09 8.15
CA PRO A 309 5.85 23.96 8.15
C PRO A 309 5.50 23.49 6.74
N ASN A 310 5.76 24.27 5.69
CA ASN A 310 5.21 24.00 4.37
C ASN A 310 6.02 24.65 3.25
N THR A 311 7.35 24.68 3.36
CA THR A 311 8.19 25.28 2.32
C THR A 311 8.01 24.55 0.99
N LEU A 312 7.88 25.32 -0.10
CA LEU A 312 7.84 24.79 -1.47
C LEU A 312 9.24 24.32 -1.87
N THR A 313 9.36 23.02 -2.10
CA THR A 313 10.61 22.36 -2.55
C THR A 313 10.38 21.53 -3.80
N CYS A 314 9.28 21.78 -4.51
CA CYS A 314 8.81 20.98 -5.62
C CYS A 314 9.87 20.82 -6.73
N ASP A 315 10.35 19.60 -6.89
CA ASP A 315 11.07 19.13 -8.07
C ASP A 315 10.22 18.05 -8.74
N ASP A 316 9.75 18.30 -9.95
CA ASP A 316 8.83 17.40 -10.62
C ASP A 316 9.49 16.04 -10.90
N ARG A 317 10.76 16.02 -11.32
CA ARG A 317 11.47 14.82 -11.76
C ARG A 317 12.95 14.87 -11.37
N PRO A 318 13.26 14.85 -10.06
CA PRO A 318 14.64 14.80 -9.62
C PRO A 318 15.34 13.56 -10.18
N PRO A 319 16.62 13.66 -10.63
CA PRO A 319 17.39 12.50 -11.02
C PRO A 319 17.43 11.45 -9.91
N VAL A 320 17.31 10.17 -10.28
CA VAL A 320 17.40 9.06 -9.33
C VAL A 320 18.86 8.78 -8.99
N VAL A 321 19.19 8.78 -7.70
CA VAL A 321 20.53 8.43 -7.20
C VAL A 321 20.44 7.09 -6.48
N ALA A 322 21.02 6.04 -7.05
CA ALA A 322 21.00 4.72 -6.43
C ALA A 322 21.66 4.77 -5.03
N PRO A 323 20.95 4.37 -3.95
CA PRO A 323 21.55 4.33 -2.63
C PRO A 323 22.58 3.18 -2.53
N PRO A 324 23.57 3.28 -1.62
CA PRO A 324 24.35 2.11 -1.22
C PRO A 324 23.42 1.07 -0.57
N GLY A 325 23.84 -0.20 -0.60
CA GLY A 325 23.03 -1.27 0.01
C GLY A 325 22.77 -1.02 1.51
N PRO A 326 21.64 -1.51 2.05
CA PRO A 326 21.21 -1.19 3.41
C PRO A 326 22.17 -1.77 4.43
N SER A 327 22.33 -1.08 5.54
CA SER A 327 23.17 -1.51 6.64
C SER A 327 22.38 -1.62 7.94
N ARG A 328 23.01 -2.12 9.01
CA ARG A 328 22.34 -2.21 10.31
C ARG A 328 22.07 -0.82 10.87
N TRP A 329 20.97 -0.70 11.61
CA TRP A 329 20.59 0.47 12.40
C TRP A 329 21.07 0.28 13.84
#